data_AF-A0A1J5DKL1-F1
#
_entry.id   AF-A0A1J5DKL1-F1
#
_cell.length_a   1.000
_cell.length_b   1.000
_cell.length_c   1.000
_cell.angle_alpha   90.00
_cell.angle_beta   90.00
_cell.angle_gamma   90.00
#
_symmetry.space_group_name_H-M   'P 1'
#
loop_
_entity.id
_entity.type
_entity.pdbx_description
1 polymer ?
#
loop_
_entity_poly.entity_id
_entity_poly.type
_entity_poly.pdbx_seq_one_letter_code
_entity_poly.pdbx_strand_id
1 'polypeptide(L)'
;MEASGDLCMDVGGAYVCWGDGLSNKGCDGDLCVTPRTTPAAPPIGGWRCSGQGDERICRPRYPASSHFRCSGDTCIQDYPRFPDDGVWECGDRAGVSHCRRGYKPSGVVMGPPDPGWLCNEGEDGHSVCLDFAPDTPNGETDGWECHYQHGDSVQRLCRRNAVLPRVGARCRGGCPLGARCVEDFCVPKRPNPNCWLDADCKEGSCLFGTCDATVSAPKNATPMPTDDMSSGHH
;
A
#
# COMPACT_ATOMS: atom_id res chain seq x y z
N MET A 1 -15.26 -11.84 11.05
CA MET A 1 -16.44 -11.20 10.43
C MET A 1 -16.07 -10.91 9.00
N GLU A 2 -16.68 -11.57 8.03
CA GLU A 2 -16.46 -11.22 6.61
C GLU A 2 -17.12 -9.87 6.36
N ALA A 3 -16.37 -8.91 5.83
CA ALA A 3 -16.91 -7.62 5.43
C ALA A 3 -17.83 -7.85 4.23
N SER A 4 -19.12 -8.08 4.48
CA SER A 4 -20.16 -8.24 3.48
C SER A 4 -20.44 -6.89 2.81
N GLY A 5 -19.63 -6.55 1.81
CA GLY A 5 -19.79 -5.31 1.05
C GLY A 5 -18.78 -5.23 -0.10
N ASP A 6 -19.08 -4.41 -1.09
CA ASP A 6 -18.13 -4.10 -2.15
C ASP A 6 -17.01 -3.20 -1.56
N LEU A 7 -15.75 -3.61 -1.75
CA LEU A 7 -14.59 -2.77 -1.44
C LEU A 7 -14.08 -2.18 -2.74
N CYS A 8 -14.14 -0.86 -2.90
CA CYS A 8 -13.53 -0.17 -4.03
C CYS A 8 -12.47 0.83 -3.62
N MET A 9 -11.38 0.92 -4.39
CA MET A 9 -10.34 1.93 -4.20
C MET A 9 -9.47 2.13 -5.46
N ASP A 10 -8.69 3.22 -5.45
CA ASP A 10 -7.64 3.43 -6.44
C ASP A 10 -6.49 2.45 -6.17
N VAL A 11 -6.06 1.75 -7.22
CA VAL A 11 -4.93 0.81 -7.24
C VAL A 11 -4.00 1.25 -8.35
N GLY A 12 -3.00 2.06 -8.02
CA GLY A 12 -2.11 2.68 -8.99
C GLY A 12 -2.85 3.45 -10.09
N GLY A 13 -2.75 2.97 -11.34
CA GLY A 13 -3.43 3.52 -12.51
C GLY A 13 -4.85 3.02 -12.75
N ALA A 14 -5.38 2.14 -11.90
CA ALA A 14 -6.72 1.57 -11.99
C ALA A 14 -7.61 2.00 -10.81
N TYR A 15 -8.92 1.89 -11.00
CA TYR A 15 -9.91 1.86 -9.94
C TYR A 15 -10.48 0.44 -9.88
N VAL A 16 -10.38 -0.18 -8.72
CA VAL A 16 -10.69 -1.60 -8.53
C VAL A 16 -11.78 -1.75 -7.48
N CYS A 17 -12.77 -2.60 -7.77
CA CYS A 17 -13.80 -3.02 -6.83
C CYS A 17 -13.74 -4.54 -6.64
N TRP A 18 -13.78 -5.03 -5.41
CA TRP A 18 -13.93 -6.44 -5.05
C TRP A 18 -15.25 -6.67 -4.32
N GLY A 19 -16.01 -7.71 -4.69
CA GLY A 19 -17.26 -8.08 -4.02
C GLY A 19 -18.19 -8.96 -4.85
N ASP A 20 -18.95 -9.81 -4.17
CA ASP A 20 -19.88 -10.77 -4.79
C ASP A 20 -21.04 -10.09 -5.53
N GLY A 21 -21.35 -8.84 -5.17
CA GLY A 21 -22.41 -8.04 -5.80
C GLY A 21 -22.04 -7.48 -7.18
N LEU A 22 -20.77 -7.61 -7.60
CA LEU A 22 -20.26 -6.96 -8.81
C LEU A 22 -20.65 -7.68 -10.10
N SER A 23 -20.96 -8.98 -10.05
CA SER A 23 -21.38 -9.74 -11.24
C SER A 23 -22.63 -9.14 -11.92
N ASN A 24 -23.54 -8.55 -11.13
CA ASN A 24 -24.74 -7.89 -11.64
C ASN A 24 -24.45 -6.52 -12.31
N LYS A 25 -23.22 -6.01 -12.20
CA LYS A 25 -22.78 -4.71 -12.73
C LYS A 25 -21.93 -4.86 -14.01
N GLY A 26 -21.88 -6.05 -14.59
CA GLY A 26 -21.10 -6.32 -15.81
C GLY A 26 -19.60 -6.48 -15.58
N CYS A 27 -19.20 -6.74 -14.33
CA CYS A 27 -17.82 -7.01 -13.94
C CYS A 27 -17.51 -8.51 -14.07
N ASP A 28 -16.22 -8.88 -14.13
CA ASP A 28 -15.77 -10.28 -14.21
C ASP A 28 -15.86 -10.95 -12.83
N GLY A 29 -17.00 -11.59 -12.56
CA GLY A 29 -17.25 -12.30 -11.31
C GLY A 29 -17.29 -11.36 -10.11
N ASP A 30 -16.33 -11.53 -9.19
CA ASP A 30 -16.19 -10.81 -7.93
C ASP A 30 -15.28 -9.57 -8.04
N LEU A 31 -14.86 -9.21 -9.25
CA LEU A 31 -13.84 -8.18 -9.48
C LEU A 31 -14.25 -7.25 -10.62
N CYS A 32 -14.19 -5.95 -10.36
CA CYS A 32 -14.32 -4.91 -11.37
C CYS A 32 -13.04 -4.10 -11.47
N VAL A 33 -12.56 -3.86 -12.69
CA VAL A 33 -11.36 -3.06 -12.95
C VAL A 33 -11.67 -2.05 -14.03
N THR A 34 -11.46 -0.77 -13.75
CA THR A 34 -11.56 0.30 -14.74
C THR A 34 -10.33 1.19 -14.69
N PRO A 35 -9.97 1.88 -15.78
CA PRO A 35 -8.92 2.89 -15.73
C PRO A 35 -9.25 3.96 -14.68
N ARG A 36 -8.26 4.36 -13.87
CA ARG A 36 -8.44 5.42 -12.87
C ARG A 36 -8.80 6.73 -13.57
N THR A 37 -10.00 7.24 -13.31
CA THR A 37 -10.42 8.58 -13.72
C THR A 37 -10.02 9.61 -12.66
N THR A 38 -9.42 10.72 -13.09
CA THR A 38 -9.08 11.87 -12.24
C THR A 38 -9.62 13.14 -12.86
N PRO A 39 -9.87 14.20 -12.06
CA PRO A 39 -10.24 15.50 -12.61
C PRO A 39 -9.20 15.99 -13.64
N ALA A 40 -9.66 16.76 -14.63
CA ALA A 40 -8.80 17.40 -15.61
C ALA A 40 -7.85 18.42 -14.92
N ALA A 41 -6.76 18.79 -15.61
CA ALA A 41 -5.75 19.73 -15.12
C ALA A 41 -5.17 19.33 -13.74
N PRO A 42 -4.29 18.32 -13.68
CA PRO A 42 -3.73 17.86 -12.42
C PRO A 42 -2.98 18.99 -11.70
N PRO A 43 -3.12 19.12 -10.37
CA PRO A 43 -2.26 19.99 -9.59
C PRO A 43 -0.81 19.48 -9.65
N ILE A 44 0.14 20.26 -9.13
CA ILE A 44 1.53 19.79 -8.96
C ILE A 44 1.49 18.51 -8.11
N GLY A 45 1.96 17.39 -8.68
CA GLY A 45 1.88 16.06 -8.05
C GLY A 45 0.73 15.17 -8.46
N GLY A 46 -0.32 15.74 -9.07
CA GLY A 46 -1.50 15.01 -9.47
C GLY A 46 -2.52 14.82 -8.34
N TRP A 47 -3.56 14.06 -8.70
CA TRP A 47 -4.69 13.76 -7.85
C TRP A 47 -4.48 12.48 -7.07
N ARG A 48 -5.03 12.46 -5.86
CA ARG A 48 -5.34 11.25 -5.11
C ARG A 48 -6.83 11.20 -4.87
N CYS A 49 -7.45 10.05 -5.13
CA CYS A 49 -8.87 9.90 -4.91
C CYS A 49 -9.14 8.76 -3.91
N SER A 50 -10.20 8.92 -3.13
CA SER A 50 -10.66 7.96 -2.13
C SER A 50 -12.19 7.95 -2.09
N GLY A 51 -12.78 6.87 -1.58
CA GLY A 51 -14.23 6.68 -1.61
C GLY A 51 -14.70 5.87 -2.83
N GLN A 52 -16.02 5.74 -2.98
CA GLN A 52 -16.62 4.86 -3.97
C GLN A 52 -17.66 5.57 -4.84
N GLY A 53 -17.75 5.21 -6.12
CA GLY A 53 -18.78 5.72 -7.03
C GLY A 53 -18.84 7.25 -7.06
N ASP A 54 -20.04 7.80 -6.83
CA ASP A 54 -20.28 9.25 -6.81
C ASP A 54 -19.75 9.93 -5.53
N GLU A 55 -19.45 9.17 -4.47
CA GLU A 55 -18.82 9.67 -3.24
C GLU A 55 -17.30 9.71 -3.32
N ARG A 56 -16.72 9.32 -4.46
CA ARG A 56 -15.27 9.36 -4.68
C ARG A 56 -14.79 10.80 -4.73
N ILE A 57 -13.97 11.19 -3.75
CA ILE A 57 -13.41 12.55 -3.63
C ILE A 57 -11.95 12.51 -4.05
N CYS A 58 -11.59 13.39 -5.00
CA CYS A 58 -10.21 13.62 -5.40
C CYS A 58 -9.64 14.87 -4.73
N ARG A 59 -8.46 14.75 -4.13
CA ARG A 59 -7.71 15.84 -3.49
C ARG A 59 -6.32 15.93 -4.11
N PRO A 60 -5.67 17.11 -4.11
CA PRO A 60 -4.27 17.21 -4.48
C PRO A 60 -3.42 16.27 -3.60
N ARG A 61 -2.32 15.71 -4.13
CA ARG A 61 -1.48 14.75 -3.38
C ARG A 61 -0.71 15.34 -2.19
N TYR A 62 -0.22 16.58 -2.33
CA TYR A 62 0.74 17.16 -1.39
C TYR A 62 0.22 18.17 -0.34
N PRO A 63 -1.08 18.35 -0.05
CA PRO A 63 -1.47 19.25 1.03
C PRO A 63 -1.07 18.69 2.42
N ALA A 64 -0.73 17.40 2.51
CA ALA A 64 -0.34 16.71 3.75
C ALA A 64 1.03 15.99 3.66
N SER A 65 1.79 16.15 2.58
CA SER A 65 3.11 15.53 2.40
C SER A 65 4.01 16.45 1.57
N SER A 66 5.34 16.34 1.72
CA SER A 66 6.23 17.16 0.89
C SER A 66 6.22 16.72 -0.58
N HIS A 67 6.66 17.61 -1.46
CA HIS A 67 6.91 17.28 -2.86
C HIS A 67 8.15 16.40 -3.00
N PHE A 68 8.18 15.54 -4.02
CA PHE A 68 9.41 14.86 -4.40
C PHE A 68 10.45 15.85 -4.95
N ARG A 69 11.68 15.73 -4.44
CA ARG A 69 12.87 16.40 -4.97
C ARG A 69 13.66 15.39 -5.78
N CYS A 70 13.73 15.60 -7.09
CA CYS A 70 14.38 14.67 -8.02
C CYS A 70 15.76 15.16 -8.46
N SER A 71 16.71 14.23 -8.52
CA SER A 71 18.04 14.38 -9.11
C SER A 71 18.28 13.19 -10.02
N GLY A 72 18.15 13.41 -11.33
CA GLY A 72 18.18 12.34 -12.34
C GLY A 72 17.08 11.31 -12.11
N ASP A 73 17.47 10.04 -12.01
CA ASP A 73 16.57 8.90 -11.83
C ASP A 73 16.19 8.64 -10.36
N THR A 74 16.59 9.51 -9.43
CA THR A 74 16.30 9.35 -7.99
C THR A 74 15.49 10.54 -7.49
N CYS A 75 14.44 10.25 -6.74
CA CYS A 75 13.56 11.24 -6.14
C CYS A 75 13.39 10.94 -4.65
N ILE A 76 13.40 11.99 -3.83
CA ILE A 76 13.22 11.88 -2.38
C ILE A 76 12.00 12.71 -1.98
N GLN A 77 11.10 12.11 -1.20
CA GLN A 77 10.03 12.80 -0.51
C GLN A 77 10.34 12.80 0.99
N ASP A 78 10.51 14.00 1.56
CA ASP A 78 10.61 14.18 3.01
C ASP A 78 9.20 14.12 3.62
N TYR A 79 9.03 13.56 4.81
CA TYR A 79 7.71 13.47 5.47
C TYR A 79 6.64 12.83 4.56
N PRO A 80 6.83 11.55 4.14
CA PRO A 80 5.83 10.85 3.37
C PRO A 80 4.53 10.74 4.15
N ARG A 81 3.43 10.52 3.42
CA ARG A 81 2.11 10.37 4.02
C ARG A 81 2.02 9.04 4.78
N PHE A 82 1.29 9.07 5.90
CA PHE A 82 1.03 7.93 6.76
C PHE A 82 -0.49 7.71 6.92
N PRO A 83 -0.92 6.56 7.48
CA PRO A 83 -2.34 6.30 7.70
C PRO A 83 -3.04 7.30 8.62
N ASP A 84 -2.33 7.83 9.62
CA ASP A 84 -2.76 8.86 10.55
C ASP A 84 -1.51 9.50 11.22
N ASP A 85 -1.71 10.36 12.22
CA ASP A 85 -0.63 11.02 12.98
C ASP A 85 0.10 10.10 13.99
N GLY A 86 -0.10 8.79 13.88
CA GLY A 86 0.53 7.78 14.74
C GLY A 86 1.99 7.52 14.41
N VAL A 87 2.59 6.63 15.22
CA VAL A 87 3.90 6.07 14.91
C VAL A 87 3.69 4.86 14.01
N TRP A 88 4.33 4.87 12.85
CA TRP A 88 4.20 3.83 11.82
C TRP A 88 5.55 3.34 11.35
N GLU A 89 5.67 2.02 11.23
CA GLU A 89 6.74 1.38 10.50
C GLU A 89 6.21 1.04 9.11
N CYS A 90 6.78 1.65 8.07
CA CYS A 90 6.30 1.51 6.70
C CYS A 90 7.37 0.98 5.75
N GLY A 91 6.90 0.34 4.69
CA GLY A 91 7.68 -0.26 3.62
C GLY A 91 6.88 -0.25 2.32
N ASP A 92 7.55 -0.54 1.20
CA ASP A 92 6.93 -0.62 -0.12
C ASP A 92 7.12 -2.03 -0.67
N ARG A 93 6.03 -2.63 -1.16
CA ARG A 93 6.08 -3.94 -1.82
C ARG A 93 5.33 -3.88 -3.13
N ALA A 94 6.09 -3.93 -4.22
CA ALA A 94 5.61 -3.83 -5.60
C ALA A 94 4.67 -2.63 -5.86
N GLY A 95 4.99 -1.47 -5.27
CA GLY A 95 4.23 -0.23 -5.46
C GLY A 95 3.06 -0.04 -4.50
N VAL A 96 2.85 -0.96 -3.55
CA VAL A 96 1.90 -0.81 -2.44
C VAL A 96 2.68 -0.36 -1.22
N SER A 97 2.27 0.75 -0.60
CA SER A 97 2.79 1.11 0.71
C SER A 97 2.07 0.31 1.77
N HIS A 98 2.86 -0.32 2.61
CA HIS A 98 2.42 -1.17 3.69
C HIS A 98 2.91 -0.50 4.96
N CYS A 99 2.07 -0.39 5.98
CA CYS A 99 2.46 0.13 7.28
C CYS A 99 1.91 -0.70 8.43
N ARG A 100 2.74 -0.93 9.44
CA ARG A 100 2.35 -1.49 10.74
C ARG A 100 2.40 -0.39 11.80
N ARG A 101 1.36 -0.30 12.62
CA ARG A 101 1.31 0.64 13.73
C ARG A 101 2.36 0.25 14.77
N GLY A 102 3.21 1.20 15.13
CA GLY A 102 4.09 1.10 16.29
C GLY A 102 3.31 1.23 17.59
N TYR A 103 4.01 1.35 18.71
CA TYR A 103 3.35 1.63 19.99
C TYR A 103 2.65 2.98 19.96
N LYS A 104 1.42 3.02 20.49
CA LYS A 104 0.67 4.27 20.63
C LYS A 104 1.41 5.20 21.59
N PRO A 105 1.82 6.41 21.17
CA PRO A 105 2.42 7.36 22.09
C PRO A 105 1.39 7.74 23.16
N SER A 106 1.79 7.68 24.43
CA SER A 106 0.90 8.01 25.54
C SER A 106 0.53 9.49 25.52
N GLY A 107 -0.77 9.79 25.61
CA GLY A 107 -1.28 11.15 25.70
C GLY A 107 -1.43 11.92 24.38
N VAL A 108 -1.18 11.30 23.22
CA VAL A 108 -1.43 11.94 21.91
C VAL A 108 -2.84 11.62 21.43
N VAL A 109 -3.61 12.67 21.15
CA VAL A 109 -4.89 12.55 20.44
C VAL A 109 -4.57 12.30 18.98
N MET A 110 -4.96 11.14 18.47
CA MET A 110 -4.77 10.77 17.07
C MET A 110 -5.63 11.67 16.19
N GLY A 111 -5.03 12.21 15.13
CA GLY A 111 -5.77 12.87 14.06
C GLY A 111 -6.70 11.91 13.31
N PRO A 112 -7.54 12.43 12.41
CA PRO A 112 -8.40 11.60 11.59
C PRO A 112 -7.58 10.68 10.67
N PRO A 113 -8.04 9.45 10.40
CA PRO A 113 -7.39 8.57 9.45
C PRO A 113 -7.44 9.15 8.04
N ASP A 114 -6.38 8.93 7.27
CA ASP A 114 -6.33 9.24 5.85
C ASP A 114 -7.18 8.22 5.07
N PRO A 115 -8.23 8.66 4.36
CA PRO A 115 -9.19 7.76 3.69
C PRO A 115 -8.58 7.00 2.50
N GLY A 116 -7.37 7.34 2.10
CA GLY A 116 -6.62 6.61 1.10
C GLY A 116 -5.95 5.33 1.62
N TRP A 117 -5.98 5.09 2.93
CA TRP A 117 -5.44 3.88 3.54
C TRP A 117 -6.54 2.90 3.90
N LEU A 118 -6.35 1.63 3.54
CA LEU A 118 -7.17 0.53 4.03
C LEU A 118 -6.50 -0.05 5.27
N CYS A 119 -7.09 0.19 6.44
CA CYS A 119 -6.56 -0.25 7.72
C CYS A 119 -7.45 -1.31 8.34
N ASN A 120 -6.83 -2.25 9.03
CA ASN A 120 -7.53 -3.18 9.91
C ASN A 120 -6.66 -3.50 11.13
N GLU A 121 -7.31 -3.81 12.25
CA GLU A 121 -6.65 -4.20 13.49
C GLU A 121 -6.45 -5.72 13.51
N GLY A 122 -5.21 -6.16 13.68
CA GLY A 122 -4.86 -7.56 13.82
C GLY A 122 -5.33 -8.15 15.14
N GLU A 123 -5.36 -9.48 15.23
CA GLU A 123 -5.76 -10.21 16.46
C GLU A 123 -4.83 -9.91 17.65
N ASP A 124 -3.58 -9.54 17.36
CA ASP A 124 -2.54 -9.18 18.32
C ASP A 124 -2.58 -7.70 18.76
N GLY A 125 -3.56 -6.93 18.26
CA GLY A 125 -3.72 -5.50 18.54
C GLY A 125 -2.81 -4.59 17.70
N HIS A 126 -2.03 -5.14 16.76
CA HIS A 126 -1.27 -4.34 15.82
C HIS A 126 -2.15 -3.96 14.62
N SER A 127 -2.24 -2.66 14.30
CA SER A 127 -2.93 -2.24 13.07
C SER A 127 -2.02 -2.37 11.87
N VAL A 128 -2.54 -2.96 10.80
CA VAL A 128 -1.89 -2.99 9.48
C VAL A 128 -2.69 -2.11 8.54
N CYS A 129 -2.02 -1.24 7.80
CA CYS A 129 -2.60 -0.34 6.83
C CYS A 129 -1.93 -0.47 5.47
N LEU A 130 -2.73 -0.39 4.41
CA LEU A 130 -2.30 -0.50 3.03
C LEU A 130 -2.71 0.74 2.24
N ASP A 131 -1.78 1.26 1.43
CA ASP A 131 -2.05 2.27 0.41
C ASP A 131 -1.65 1.69 -0.96
N PHE A 132 -2.68 1.43 -1.77
CA PHE A 132 -2.54 0.87 -3.12
C PHE A 132 -2.32 1.92 -4.21
N ALA A 133 -2.37 3.21 -3.89
CA ALA A 133 -2.08 4.30 -4.81
C ALA A 133 -1.11 5.33 -4.20
N PRO A 134 -0.01 4.87 -3.59
CA PRO A 134 0.81 5.73 -2.74
C PRO A 134 1.51 6.80 -3.60
N ASP A 135 2.03 7.84 -2.94
CA ASP A 135 2.57 8.99 -3.67
C ASP A 135 3.82 8.60 -4.46
N THR A 136 3.90 9.01 -5.72
CA THR A 136 5.06 8.77 -6.59
C THR A 136 5.50 10.05 -7.25
N PRO A 137 6.74 10.12 -7.76
CA PRO A 137 7.16 11.26 -8.56
C PRO A 137 6.20 11.47 -9.73
N ASN A 138 5.66 12.69 -9.84
CA ASN A 138 4.68 13.10 -10.85
C ASN A 138 3.33 12.36 -10.82
N GLY A 139 3.06 11.54 -9.78
CA GLY A 139 1.80 10.79 -9.65
C GLY A 139 1.67 9.58 -10.59
N GLU A 140 2.75 9.17 -11.25
CA GLU A 140 2.84 7.98 -12.10
C GLU A 140 3.18 6.75 -11.25
N THR A 141 2.35 5.71 -11.27
CA THR A 141 2.66 4.44 -10.56
C THR A 141 3.72 3.62 -11.29
N ASP A 142 3.74 3.70 -12.62
CA ASP A 142 4.65 2.93 -13.47
C ASP A 142 6.07 3.52 -13.43
N GLY A 143 7.06 2.63 -13.43
CA GLY A 143 8.45 3.01 -13.64
C GLY A 143 9.20 3.57 -12.42
N TRP A 144 8.65 3.49 -11.21
CA TRP A 144 9.29 4.01 -9.99
C TRP A 144 9.35 2.98 -8.88
N GLU A 145 10.54 2.56 -8.48
CA GLU A 145 10.79 1.74 -7.30
C GLU A 145 11.05 2.57 -6.06
N CYS A 146 10.09 2.54 -5.14
CA CYS A 146 10.13 3.30 -3.91
C CYS A 146 10.43 2.41 -2.70
N HIS A 147 11.02 2.97 -1.67
CA HIS A 147 11.11 2.39 -0.34
C HIS A 147 11.10 3.49 0.72
N TYR A 148 10.77 3.13 1.96
CA TYR A 148 10.86 4.03 3.10
C TYR A 148 12.25 3.91 3.73
N GLN A 149 12.85 5.04 4.06
CA GLN A 149 14.08 5.11 4.85
C GLN A 149 13.75 5.78 6.17
N HIS A 150 14.09 5.11 7.27
CA HIS A 150 13.87 5.58 8.63
C HIS A 150 15.21 6.09 9.19
N GLY A 151 15.23 7.35 9.64
CA GLY A 151 16.38 8.01 10.26
C GLY A 151 15.89 9.15 11.17
N ASP A 152 16.59 10.29 11.20
CA ASP A 152 16.15 11.49 11.94
C ASP A 152 14.78 12.00 11.47
N SER A 153 14.44 11.74 10.21
CA SER A 153 13.10 11.85 9.66
C SER A 153 12.79 10.62 8.81
N VAL A 154 11.51 10.34 8.59
CA VAL A 154 11.11 9.32 7.62
C VAL A 154 11.11 9.95 6.23
N GLN A 155 11.76 9.27 5.29
CA GLN A 155 11.80 9.66 3.89
C GLN A 155 11.25 8.53 3.02
N ARG A 156 10.75 8.90 1.84
CA ARG A 156 10.43 7.94 0.79
C ARG A 156 11.31 8.18 -0.42
N LEU A 157 12.14 7.19 -0.73
CA LEU A 157 13.12 7.26 -1.80
C LEU A 157 12.62 6.44 -2.97
N CYS A 158 12.50 7.08 -4.13
CA CYS A 158 12.07 6.44 -5.37
C CYS A 158 13.17 6.49 -6.41
N ARG A 159 13.40 5.38 -7.10
CA ARG A 159 14.33 5.27 -8.23
C ARG A 159 13.61 4.82 -9.49
N ARG A 160 13.96 5.35 -10.66
CA ARG A 160 13.42 4.84 -11.93
C ARG A 160 13.73 3.35 -12.08
N ASN A 161 12.68 2.56 -12.30
CA ASN A 161 12.79 1.14 -12.62
C ASN A 161 11.60 0.73 -13.50
N ALA A 162 11.80 0.77 -14.82
CA ALA A 162 10.76 0.49 -15.81
C ALA A 162 10.42 -0.99 -15.99
N VAL A 163 11.20 -1.89 -15.39
CA VAL A 163 11.10 -3.34 -15.64
C VAL A 163 10.36 -4.05 -14.51
N LEU A 164 10.38 -3.52 -13.29
CA LEU A 164 9.73 -4.18 -12.16
C LEU A 164 8.19 -4.15 -12.28
N PRO A 165 7.53 -5.32 -12.28
CA PRO A 165 6.08 -5.40 -12.20
C PRO A 165 5.54 -4.75 -10.91
N ARG A 166 4.39 -4.09 -11.00
CA ARG A 166 3.77 -3.38 -9.87
C ARG A 166 2.27 -3.62 -9.81
N VAL A 167 1.73 -3.52 -8.61
CA VAL A 167 0.28 -3.45 -8.41
C VAL A 167 -0.23 -2.12 -8.97
N GLY A 168 -1.34 -2.18 -9.71
CA GLY A 168 -1.96 -1.03 -10.37
C GLY A 168 -1.28 -0.57 -11.65
N ALA A 169 -0.17 -1.21 -12.04
CA ALA A 169 0.52 -0.98 -13.30
C ALA A 169 -0.09 -1.82 -14.44
N ARG A 170 0.28 -1.50 -15.68
CA ARG A 170 -0.06 -2.34 -16.84
C ARG A 170 0.64 -3.69 -16.78
N CYS A 171 0.03 -4.75 -17.31
CA CYS A 171 0.55 -6.13 -17.22
C CYS A 171 1.78 -6.45 -18.08
N ARG A 172 2.57 -5.45 -18.48
CA ARG A 172 3.68 -5.58 -19.44
C ARG A 172 4.77 -6.48 -18.87
N GLY A 173 4.85 -7.72 -19.35
CA GLY A 173 5.83 -8.71 -18.88
C GLY A 173 5.41 -9.48 -17.63
N GLY A 174 4.15 -9.35 -17.18
CA GLY A 174 3.59 -10.06 -16.03
C GLY A 174 3.23 -9.15 -14.86
N CYS A 175 2.68 -9.75 -13.81
CA CYS A 175 2.30 -9.08 -12.57
C CYS A 175 3.15 -9.56 -11.39
N PRO A 176 3.31 -8.73 -10.34
CA PRO A 176 4.02 -9.16 -9.14
C PRO A 176 3.29 -10.34 -8.48
N LEU A 177 4.04 -11.17 -7.74
CA LEU A 177 3.48 -12.30 -7.00
C LEU A 177 2.32 -11.84 -6.09
N GLY A 178 1.20 -12.56 -6.14
CA GLY A 178 -0.03 -12.22 -5.40
C GLY A 178 -0.99 -11.30 -6.16
N ALA A 179 -0.60 -10.80 -7.33
CA ALA A 179 -1.47 -10.06 -8.24
C ALA A 179 -1.74 -10.87 -9.53
N ARG A 180 -2.86 -10.58 -10.17
CA ARG A 180 -3.26 -11.14 -11.47
C ARG A 180 -3.49 -10.03 -12.48
N CYS A 181 -3.31 -10.35 -13.77
CA CYS A 181 -3.63 -9.42 -14.84
C CYS A 181 -5.13 -9.46 -15.14
N VAL A 182 -5.81 -8.33 -14.99
CA VAL A 182 -7.24 -8.16 -15.26
C VAL A 182 -7.44 -6.83 -15.97
N GLU A 183 -8.10 -6.83 -17.13
CA GLU A 183 -8.31 -5.62 -17.95
C GLU A 183 -7.03 -4.81 -18.20
N ASP A 184 -5.91 -5.51 -18.45
CA ASP A 184 -4.57 -4.94 -18.66
C ASP A 184 -3.96 -4.22 -17.44
N PHE A 185 -4.47 -4.46 -16.22
CA PHE A 185 -3.86 -3.99 -14.98
C PHE A 185 -3.51 -5.14 -14.03
N CYS A 186 -2.43 -4.97 -13.27
CA CYS A 186 -2.04 -5.89 -12.22
C CYS A 186 -2.81 -5.61 -10.93
N VAL A 187 -3.71 -6.52 -10.57
CA VAL A 187 -4.66 -6.33 -9.48
C VAL A 187 -4.45 -7.40 -8.41
N PRO A 188 -4.31 -7.02 -7.13
CA PRO A 188 -4.17 -7.99 -6.05
C PRO A 188 -5.48 -8.74 -5.80
N LYS A 189 -5.40 -9.84 -5.06
CA LYS A 189 -6.59 -10.40 -4.41
C LYS A 189 -7.25 -9.35 -3.52
N ARG A 190 -8.54 -9.55 -3.20
CA ARG A 190 -9.28 -8.67 -2.29
C ARG A 190 -8.47 -8.48 -1.00
N PRO A 191 -8.04 -7.25 -0.67
CA PRO A 191 -7.16 -7.05 0.46
C PRO A 191 -7.92 -7.20 1.78
N ASN A 192 -7.25 -7.83 2.74
CA ASN A 192 -7.65 -7.93 4.13
C ASN A 192 -6.41 -7.67 4.99
N PRO A 193 -6.11 -6.40 5.35
CA PRO A 193 -4.90 -6.04 6.10
C PRO A 193 -4.83 -6.79 7.43
N ASN A 194 -4.03 -7.85 7.50
CA ASN A 194 -3.93 -8.71 8.67
C ASN A 194 -2.51 -9.26 8.91
N CYS A 195 -1.55 -8.95 8.04
CA CYS A 195 -0.16 -9.33 8.20
C CYS A 195 0.75 -8.20 7.74
N TRP A 196 1.89 -8.04 8.41
CA TRP A 196 2.97 -7.12 8.02
C TRP A 196 4.08 -7.88 7.28
N LEU A 197 4.44 -9.05 7.79
CA LEU A 197 5.48 -9.94 7.28
C LEU A 197 4.93 -11.36 7.10
N ASP A 198 5.64 -12.19 6.33
CA ASP A 198 5.26 -13.59 6.12
C ASP A 198 5.16 -14.36 7.46
N ALA A 199 5.95 -13.98 8.47
CA ALA A 199 5.95 -14.58 9.80
C ALA A 199 4.65 -14.33 10.60
N ASP A 200 3.85 -13.32 10.22
CA ASP A 200 2.57 -13.04 10.87
C ASP A 200 1.47 -14.01 10.38
N CYS A 201 1.74 -14.74 9.29
CA CYS A 201 0.82 -15.71 8.74
C CYS A 201 1.03 -17.10 9.36
N LYS A 202 -0.06 -17.66 9.93
CA LYS A 202 -0.09 -19.05 10.44
C LYS A 202 0.30 -20.06 9.36
N GLU A 203 -0.13 -19.80 8.12
CA GLU A 203 0.19 -20.56 6.93
C GLU A 203 0.39 -19.61 5.74
N GLY A 204 1.27 -19.97 4.80
CA GLY A 204 1.45 -19.22 3.56
C GLY A 204 2.40 -18.04 3.66
N SER A 205 2.16 -16.99 2.88
CA SER A 205 2.97 -15.76 2.83
C SER A 205 2.09 -14.52 2.95
N CYS A 206 2.65 -13.42 3.44
CA CYS A 206 1.95 -12.15 3.50
C CYS A 206 2.07 -11.44 2.15
N LEU A 207 0.97 -11.35 1.40
CA LEU A 207 0.94 -10.70 0.09
C LEU A 207 0.03 -9.48 0.16
N PHE A 208 0.64 -8.29 0.01
CA PHE A 208 -0.07 -7.01 0.08
C PHE A 208 -0.97 -6.90 1.32
N GLY A 209 -0.39 -7.24 2.48
CA GLY A 209 -1.07 -7.21 3.78
C GLY A 209 -2.08 -8.31 4.03
N THR A 210 -2.23 -9.29 3.13
CA THR A 210 -3.16 -10.42 3.29
C THR A 210 -2.41 -11.75 3.32
N CYS A 211 -2.65 -12.58 4.33
CA CYS A 211 -2.09 -13.94 4.35
C CYS A 211 -2.69 -14.81 3.24
N ASP A 212 -1.82 -15.40 2.42
CA ASP A 212 -2.20 -16.31 1.33
C ASP A 212 -1.59 -17.69 1.53
N ALA A 213 -2.41 -18.64 2.01
CA ALA A 213 -2.01 -20.02 2.27
C ALA A 213 -1.55 -20.78 1.01
N THR A 214 -1.93 -20.31 -0.18
CA THR A 214 -1.54 -20.97 -1.45
C THR A 214 -0.10 -20.67 -1.85
N VAL A 215 0.52 -19.64 -1.25
CA VAL A 215 1.91 -19.25 -1.52
C VAL A 215 2.77 -19.64 -0.33
N SER A 216 3.56 -20.71 -0.47
CA SER A 216 4.44 -21.17 0.60
C SER A 216 5.44 -20.10 1.02
N ALA A 217 5.50 -19.80 2.32
CA ALA A 217 6.60 -19.02 2.88
C ALA A 217 7.95 -19.67 2.48
N PRO A 218 8.99 -18.87 2.20
CA PRO A 218 10.32 -19.40 2.01
C PRO A 218 10.74 -20.16 3.27
N LYS A 219 10.97 -21.47 3.15
CA LYS A 219 11.24 -22.39 4.27
C LYS A 219 12.53 -22.09 5.08
N ASN A 220 13.30 -21.06 4.72
CA ASN A 220 14.67 -20.84 5.19
C ASN A 220 14.94 -19.42 5.74
N ALA A 221 13.96 -18.74 6.32
CA ALA A 221 14.29 -17.62 7.21
C ALA A 221 14.78 -18.21 8.54
N THR A 222 16.09 -18.49 8.62
CA THR A 222 16.74 -18.76 9.91
C THR A 222 16.41 -17.57 10.81
N PRO A 223 15.80 -17.75 11.99
CA PRO A 223 15.50 -16.63 12.88
C PRO A 223 16.79 -15.85 13.10
N MET A 224 16.77 -14.53 12.85
CA MET A 224 17.91 -13.71 13.23
C MET A 224 18.14 -13.92 14.72
N PRO A 225 19.38 -14.19 15.16
CA PRO A 225 19.66 -14.27 16.58
C PRO A 225 19.21 -12.96 17.22
N THR A 226 18.29 -13.04 18.18
CA THR A 226 18.01 -11.93 19.06
C THR A 226 19.27 -11.75 19.89
N ASP A 227 20.13 -10.82 19.48
CA ASP A 227 21.30 -10.45 20.27
C ASP A 227 20.78 -9.96 21.63
N ASP A 228 20.95 -10.83 22.62
CA ASP A 228 20.73 -10.58 24.03
C ASP A 228 21.71 -9.48 24.43
N MET A 229 21.30 -8.21 24.26
CA MET A 229 21.99 -7.04 24.80
C MET A 229 21.83 -7.04 26.33
N SER A 230 22.40 -8.04 26.98
CA SER A 230 22.66 -8.02 28.41
C SER A 230 23.84 -7.07 28.64
N SER A 231 23.51 -5.79 28.80
CA SER A 231 24.41 -4.74 29.23
C SER A 231 24.94 -5.07 30.63
N GLY A 232 26.09 -5.75 30.69
CA GLY A 232 26.89 -5.86 31.90
C GLY A 232 27.39 -4.48 32.32
N HIS A 233 26.80 -3.93 33.37
CA HIS A 233 27.43 -2.86 34.16
C HIS A 233 28.09 -3.49 35.38
N HIS A 234 29.43 -3.52 35.34
CA HIS A 234 30.29 -3.63 36.52
C HIS A 234 30.87 -2.25 36.82
#